data_AF-A0A7U9XUW6-F1
#
_entry.id   AF-A0A7U9XUW6-F1
#
_cell.length_a   1.000
_cell.length_b   1.000
_cell.length_c   1.000
_cell.angle_alpha   90.00
_cell.angle_beta   90.00
_cell.angle_gamma   90.00
#
_symmetry.space_group_name_H-M   'P 1'
#
loop_
_entity.id
_entity.type
_entity.pdbx_description
1 polymer ?
#
loop_
_entity_poly.entity_id
_entity_poly.type
_entity_poly.pdbx_seq_one_letter_code
_entity_poly.pdbx_strand_id
1 'polypeptide(L)'
;MMKWIGRSIYVLAIVFISVIIYRYAYTAKLQEYYDAEIRDNINDDETLLIGLNTLLTIDYYRESPMLYQYVSDTGDYQFTLSSYAIGITYGDVSYDGLMFVINNLAIMEDGELIVDPVLKITVNLSHNTLLVEDEYSNMGSVYYDPLIPFSIYNVPALFLFDAENYLLIPNDDDNASPEYATIENITLEYSNGAANDDNEYLFNEIPLFVGSKVEYRDAAYLKDSTFNIDPDLYQINDDFGSDGLSTDNIATFNLVTEQDDLTPYNGAIWRIMVIYILLIIVITYFLFFHKMLMGHLQYKKRLADKEITVKNPEVIFKDIDTDTKDGK
;
A
#
# COMPACT_ATOMS: atom_id res chain seq x y z
N MET A 1 31.84 0.72 29.16
CA MET A 1 31.25 1.68 28.23
C MET A 1 30.65 1.01 26.99
N MET A 2 31.42 0.22 26.22
CA MET A 2 30.96 -0.41 24.96
C MET A 2 29.70 -1.29 25.06
N LYS A 3 29.51 -2.02 26.18
CA LYS A 3 28.29 -2.84 26.41
C LYS A 3 27.01 -2.01 26.62
N TRP A 4 27.13 -0.79 27.14
CA TRP A 4 25.98 0.11 27.32
C TRP A 4 25.61 0.76 25.98
N ILE A 5 26.61 1.16 25.20
CA ILE A 5 26.43 1.68 23.84
C ILE A 5 25.71 0.64 22.95
N GLY A 6 26.16 -0.62 22.95
CA GLY A 6 25.50 -1.67 22.15
C GLY A 6 24.06 -1.96 22.58
N ARG A 7 23.74 -1.85 23.87
CA ARG A 7 22.37 -1.98 24.39
C ARG A 7 21.48 -0.82 23.95
N SER A 8 22.00 0.40 24.00
CA SER A 8 21.27 1.58 23.53
C SER A 8 20.98 1.52 22.02
N ILE A 9 21.97 1.10 21.21
CA ILE A 9 21.79 0.91 19.77
C ILE A 9 20.73 -0.17 19.49
N TYR A 10 20.75 -1.29 20.22
CA TYR A 10 19.76 -2.35 20.08
C TYR A 10 18.33 -1.87 20.36
N VAL A 11 18.12 -1.08 21.42
CA VAL A 11 16.80 -0.52 21.75
C VAL A 11 16.33 0.44 20.65
N LEU A 12 17.22 1.32 20.16
CA LEU A 12 16.90 2.22 19.04
C LEU A 12 16.53 1.44 17.77
N ALA A 13 17.26 0.38 17.45
CA ALA A 13 16.96 -0.48 16.31
C ALA A 13 15.58 -1.15 16.44
N ILE A 14 15.20 -1.63 17.63
CA ILE A 14 13.85 -2.18 17.87
C ILE A 14 12.80 -1.10 17.61
N VAL A 15 12.97 0.12 18.14
CA VAL A 15 11.99 1.20 17.94
C VAL A 15 11.83 1.50 16.44
N PHE A 16 12.94 1.64 15.71
CA PHE A 16 12.91 1.90 14.27
C PHE A 16 12.25 0.77 13.47
N ILE A 17 12.62 -0.49 13.74
CA ILE A 17 12.02 -1.66 13.09
C ILE A 17 10.53 -1.78 13.44
N SER A 18 10.12 -1.38 14.65
CA SER A 18 8.71 -1.44 15.05
C SER A 18 7.83 -0.54 14.18
N VAL A 19 8.32 0.63 13.77
CA VAL A 19 7.61 1.52 12.84
C VAL A 19 7.42 0.85 11.48
N ILE A 20 8.47 0.21 10.96
CA ILE A 20 8.43 -0.49 9.67
C ILE A 20 7.45 -1.67 9.73
N ILE A 21 7.54 -2.49 10.78
CA ILE A 21 6.66 -3.65 10.96
C ILE A 21 5.21 -3.21 11.15
N TYR A 22 4.96 -2.12 11.88
CA TYR A 22 3.62 -1.57 12.02
C TYR A 22 3.05 -1.11 10.68
N ARG A 23 3.86 -0.40 9.86
CA ARG A 23 3.44 -0.01 8.51
C ARG A 23 3.11 -1.23 7.64
N TYR A 24 3.95 -2.26 7.66
CA TYR A 24 3.69 -3.52 6.95
C TYR A 24 2.39 -4.18 7.45
N ALA A 25 2.17 -4.20 8.77
CA ALA A 25 0.97 -4.75 9.38
C ALA A 25 -0.29 -3.97 8.99
N TYR A 26 -0.18 -2.64 8.89
CA TYR A 26 -1.25 -1.78 8.40
C TYR A 26 -1.55 -2.03 6.92
N THR A 27 -0.53 -2.16 6.06
CA THR A 27 -0.75 -2.55 4.66
C THR A 27 -1.40 -3.93 4.53
N ALA A 28 -1.03 -4.90 5.36
CA ALA A 28 -1.69 -6.21 5.39
C ALA A 28 -3.16 -6.13 5.81
N LYS A 29 -3.51 -5.19 6.70
CA LYS A 29 -4.91 -4.91 7.06
C LYS A 29 -5.69 -4.36 5.86
N LEU A 30 -5.11 -3.42 5.12
CA LEU A 30 -5.73 -2.88 3.89
C LEU A 30 -5.88 -3.95 2.82
N GLN A 31 -4.89 -4.84 2.66
CA GLN A 31 -4.98 -6.01 1.80
C GLN A 31 -6.16 -6.91 2.17
N GLU A 32 -6.33 -7.25 3.44
CA GLU A 32 -7.44 -8.12 3.88
C GLU A 32 -8.81 -7.50 3.59
N TYR A 33 -8.94 -6.16 3.70
CA TYR A 33 -10.16 -5.46 3.29
C TYR A 33 -10.35 -5.49 1.77
N TYR A 34 -9.30 -5.19 0.99
CA TYR A 34 -9.37 -5.24 -0.48
C TYR A 34 -9.80 -6.62 -0.99
N ASP A 35 -9.20 -7.69 -0.47
CA ASP A 35 -9.54 -9.07 -0.86
C ASP A 35 -10.97 -9.47 -0.46
N ALA A 36 -11.49 -8.95 0.66
CA ALA A 36 -12.80 -9.31 1.18
C ALA A 36 -13.95 -8.54 0.53
N GLU A 37 -13.76 -7.24 0.30
CA GLU A 37 -14.86 -6.35 -0.10
C GLU A 37 -14.75 -5.88 -1.55
N ILE A 38 -13.54 -5.69 -2.10
CA ILE A 38 -13.37 -5.04 -3.41
C ILE A 38 -13.04 -6.02 -4.53
N ARG A 39 -12.11 -6.95 -4.30
CA ARG A 39 -11.51 -7.77 -5.37
C ARG A 39 -12.55 -8.48 -6.24
N ASP A 40 -13.51 -9.13 -5.60
CA ASP A 40 -14.58 -9.88 -6.29
C ASP A 40 -15.78 -8.98 -6.69
N ASN A 41 -15.81 -7.73 -6.20
CA ASN A 41 -16.88 -6.76 -6.45
C ASN A 41 -16.40 -5.54 -7.27
N ILE A 42 -15.31 -5.69 -8.03
CA ILE A 42 -14.70 -4.59 -8.79
C ILE A 42 -15.64 -4.00 -9.86
N ASN A 43 -16.67 -4.76 -10.24
CA ASN A 43 -17.68 -4.36 -11.22
C ASN A 43 -18.94 -3.73 -10.59
N ASP A 44 -18.99 -3.63 -9.26
CA ASP A 44 -20.03 -2.91 -8.53
C ASP A 44 -19.51 -1.51 -8.18
N ASP A 45 -20.02 -0.49 -8.87
CA ASP A 45 -19.59 0.90 -8.73
C ASP A 45 -19.65 1.39 -7.27
N GLU A 46 -20.73 1.10 -6.55
CA GLU A 46 -20.92 1.59 -5.18
C GLU A 46 -19.87 0.98 -4.24
N THR A 47 -19.73 -0.35 -4.30
CA THR A 47 -18.75 -1.09 -3.51
C THR A 47 -17.31 -0.67 -3.85
N LEU A 48 -16.99 -0.51 -5.14
CA LEU A 48 -15.66 -0.09 -5.58
C LEU A 48 -15.33 1.34 -5.11
N LEU A 49 -16.24 2.30 -5.28
CA LEU A 49 -15.99 3.70 -4.93
C LEU A 49 -15.87 3.89 -3.42
N ILE A 50 -16.75 3.29 -2.61
CA ILE A 50 -16.63 3.30 -1.14
C ILE A 50 -15.34 2.58 -0.70
N GLY A 51 -15.01 1.49 -1.38
CA GLY A 51 -13.77 0.76 -1.15
C GLY A 51 -12.51 1.58 -1.41
N LEU A 52 -12.46 2.31 -2.52
CA LEU A 52 -11.37 3.21 -2.86
C LEU A 52 -11.29 4.39 -1.88
N ASN A 53 -12.44 4.97 -1.49
CA ASN A 53 -12.48 5.99 -0.45
C ASN A 53 -11.83 5.51 0.85
N THR A 54 -12.19 4.29 1.27
CA THR A 54 -11.69 3.67 2.50
C THR A 54 -10.20 3.35 2.44
N LEU A 55 -9.75 2.75 1.34
CA LEU A 55 -8.36 2.31 1.18
C LEU A 55 -7.37 3.45 0.98
N LEU A 56 -7.81 4.51 0.29
CA LEU A 56 -6.96 5.63 -0.10
C LEU A 56 -7.18 6.86 0.77
N THR A 57 -8.10 6.80 1.73
CA THR A 57 -8.42 7.89 2.66
C THR A 57 -8.95 9.13 1.93
N ILE A 58 -9.82 8.91 0.94
CA ILE A 58 -10.47 9.98 0.19
C ILE A 58 -11.60 10.53 1.06
N ASP A 59 -11.61 11.85 1.27
CA ASP A 59 -12.60 12.51 2.14
C ASP A 59 -13.99 12.49 1.50
N TYR A 60 -14.04 12.70 0.19
CA TYR A 60 -15.25 12.60 -0.61
C TYR A 60 -14.97 12.29 -2.07
N TYR A 61 -15.96 11.69 -2.74
CA TYR A 61 -16.14 11.84 -4.18
C TYR A 61 -17.48 12.51 -4.49
N ARG A 62 -17.57 13.15 -5.65
CA ARG A 62 -18.81 13.75 -6.15
C ARG A 62 -19.58 12.75 -7.01
N GLU A 63 -20.77 12.35 -6.56
CA GLU A 63 -21.61 11.41 -7.32
C GLU A 63 -22.27 12.09 -8.53
N SER A 64 -22.69 13.36 -8.38
CA SER A 64 -23.40 14.08 -9.44
C SER A 64 -23.17 15.60 -9.47
N PRO A 65 -22.94 16.20 -10.65
CA PRO A 65 -22.68 15.54 -11.93
C PRO A 65 -21.33 14.80 -11.92
N MET A 66 -21.30 13.68 -12.62
CA MET A 66 -20.06 12.97 -12.95
C MET A 66 -19.24 13.80 -13.94
N LEU A 67 -17.91 13.77 -13.83
CA LEU A 67 -17.05 14.60 -14.66
C LEU A 67 -16.97 14.06 -16.09
N TYR A 68 -16.92 12.74 -16.24
CA TYR A 68 -16.87 12.07 -17.52
C TYR A 68 -17.26 10.60 -17.37
N GLN A 69 -17.85 10.02 -18.42
CA GLN A 69 -18.06 8.59 -18.53
C GLN A 69 -17.99 8.13 -19.98
N TYR A 70 -17.27 7.03 -20.18
CA TYR A 70 -17.29 6.25 -21.40
C TYR A 70 -17.72 4.81 -21.07
N VAL A 71 -18.70 4.29 -21.82
CA VAL A 71 -19.20 2.93 -21.64
C VAL A 71 -19.09 2.22 -22.99
N SER A 72 -18.36 1.12 -23.01
CA SER A 72 -18.39 0.14 -24.09
C SER A 72 -18.95 -1.16 -23.52
N ASP A 73 -20.18 -1.50 -23.90
CA ASP A 73 -20.91 -2.69 -23.44
C ASP A 73 -21.14 -3.71 -24.58
N THR A 74 -20.52 -3.48 -25.74
CA THR A 74 -20.68 -4.33 -26.92
C THR A 74 -19.35 -4.59 -27.62
N GLY A 75 -19.28 -5.71 -28.35
CA GLY A 75 -18.09 -6.12 -29.11
C GLY A 75 -17.03 -6.82 -28.26
N ASP A 76 -15.82 -6.87 -28.80
CA ASP A 76 -14.67 -7.60 -28.21
C ASP A 76 -14.00 -6.83 -27.07
N TYR A 77 -14.30 -5.55 -26.91
CA TYR A 77 -13.66 -4.65 -25.96
C TYR A 77 -14.72 -3.93 -25.13
N GLN A 78 -15.00 -4.46 -23.94
CA GLN A 78 -16.03 -3.94 -23.04
C GLN A 78 -15.39 -3.42 -21.75
N PHE A 79 -15.79 -2.24 -21.32
CA PHE A 79 -15.42 -1.61 -20.05
C PHE A 79 -16.25 -0.34 -19.83
N THR A 80 -16.25 0.13 -18.60
CA THR A 80 -16.69 1.47 -18.24
C THR A 80 -15.49 2.24 -17.67
N LEU A 81 -15.26 3.43 -18.18
CA LEU A 81 -14.31 4.41 -17.66
C LEU A 81 -15.10 5.61 -17.15
N SER A 82 -15.09 5.81 -15.84
CA SER A 82 -15.79 6.92 -15.17
C SER A 82 -14.79 7.86 -14.52
N SER A 83 -15.11 9.15 -14.46
CA SER A 83 -14.29 10.16 -13.79
C SER A 83 -15.12 10.93 -12.75
N TYR A 84 -14.57 11.03 -11.54
CA TYR A 84 -15.20 11.66 -10.39
C TYR A 84 -14.31 12.78 -9.84
N ALA A 85 -14.94 13.85 -9.36
CA ALA A 85 -14.26 14.83 -8.52
C ALA A 85 -14.03 14.21 -7.15
N ILE A 86 -12.84 14.39 -6.59
CA ILE A 86 -12.49 13.87 -5.27
C ILE A 86 -11.81 14.95 -4.43
N GLY A 87 -11.90 14.81 -3.12
CA GLY A 87 -11.13 15.62 -2.17
C GLY A 87 -10.32 14.76 -1.23
N ILE A 88 -9.11 15.20 -0.92
CA ILE A 88 -8.25 14.57 0.09
C ILE A 88 -7.71 15.62 1.05
N THR A 89 -7.47 15.21 2.28
CA THR A 89 -6.77 16.03 3.28
C THR A 89 -5.46 15.36 3.65
N TYR A 90 -4.35 16.05 3.39
CA TYR A 90 -3.02 15.59 3.73
C TYR A 90 -2.34 16.60 4.65
N GLY A 91 -2.20 16.22 5.91
CA GLY A 91 -1.74 17.13 6.96
C GLY A 91 -2.82 18.17 7.26
N ASP A 92 -2.47 19.45 7.12
CA ASP A 92 -3.38 20.60 7.35
C ASP A 92 -3.86 21.21 6.03
N VAL A 93 -3.66 20.53 4.90
CA VAL A 93 -4.02 21.01 3.56
C VAL A 93 -4.99 20.05 2.91
N SER A 94 -6.07 20.60 2.35
CA SER A 94 -7.05 19.87 1.55
C SER A 94 -6.81 20.16 0.07
N TYR A 95 -6.87 19.12 -0.76
CA TYR A 95 -6.66 19.18 -2.19
C TYR A 95 -7.90 18.66 -2.91
N ASP A 96 -8.32 19.38 -3.94
CA ASP A 96 -9.22 18.83 -4.94
C ASP A 96 -8.45 17.92 -5.91
N GLY A 97 -9.18 17.03 -6.56
CA GLY A 97 -8.61 16.13 -7.53
C GLY A 97 -9.64 15.40 -8.36
N LEU A 98 -9.11 14.48 -9.15
CA LEU A 98 -9.80 13.68 -10.13
C LEU A 98 -9.47 12.21 -9.87
N MET A 99 -10.48 11.36 -9.93
CA MET A 99 -10.32 9.92 -9.93
C MET A 99 -10.90 9.36 -11.22
N PHE A 100 -10.08 8.67 -12.00
CA PHE A 100 -10.53 7.85 -13.13
C PHE A 100 -10.63 6.41 -12.67
N VAL A 101 -11.79 5.78 -12.83
CA VAL A 101 -12.06 4.41 -12.40
C VAL A 101 -12.42 3.57 -13.62
N ILE A 102 -11.86 2.36 -13.69
CA ILE A 102 -12.19 1.37 -14.71
C ILE A 102 -12.87 0.19 -14.06
N ASN A 103 -14.00 -0.24 -14.62
CA ASN A 103 -14.65 -1.47 -14.24
C ASN A 103 -15.41 -2.09 -15.42
N ASN A 104 -16.14 -3.18 -15.15
CA ASN A 104 -16.91 -3.94 -16.14
C ASN A 104 -16.05 -4.41 -17.33
N LEU A 105 -14.80 -4.75 -17.05
CA LEU A 105 -13.82 -5.11 -18.06
C LEU A 105 -14.07 -6.52 -18.62
N ALA A 106 -14.22 -6.63 -19.93
CA ALA A 106 -14.17 -7.88 -20.66
C ALA A 106 -13.47 -7.66 -22.00
N ILE A 107 -12.34 -8.36 -22.20
CA ILE A 107 -11.52 -8.26 -23.41
C ILE A 107 -11.49 -9.63 -24.08
N MET A 108 -11.94 -9.69 -25.33
CA MET A 108 -11.89 -10.87 -26.17
C MET A 108 -10.73 -10.74 -27.16
N GLU A 109 -9.78 -11.68 -27.13
CA GLU A 109 -8.66 -11.77 -28.08
C GLU A 109 -8.71 -13.14 -28.75
N ASP A 110 -8.70 -13.17 -30.08
CA ASP A 110 -8.83 -14.40 -30.89
C ASP A 110 -10.04 -15.29 -30.55
N GLY A 111 -11.11 -14.69 -30.02
CA GLY A 111 -12.34 -15.39 -29.62
C GLY A 111 -12.30 -16.00 -28.23
N GLU A 112 -11.25 -15.76 -27.45
CA GLU A 112 -11.12 -16.17 -26.05
C GLU A 112 -11.13 -14.95 -25.12
N LEU A 113 -11.74 -15.10 -23.96
CA LEU A 113 -11.75 -14.06 -22.92
C LEU A 113 -10.38 -14.02 -22.26
N ILE A 114 -9.74 -12.84 -22.24
CA ILE A 114 -8.54 -12.62 -21.44
C ILE A 114 -8.97 -12.54 -19.97
N VAL A 115 -8.49 -13.49 -19.18
CA VAL A 115 -8.73 -13.54 -17.73
C VAL A 115 -7.65 -12.72 -17.05
N ASP A 116 -8.06 -11.86 -16.10
CA ASP A 116 -7.16 -11.07 -15.26
C ASP A 116 -6.14 -10.22 -16.06
N PRO A 117 -6.58 -9.41 -17.05
CA PRO A 117 -5.67 -8.58 -17.84
C PRO A 117 -5.00 -7.51 -16.97
N VAL A 118 -3.73 -7.21 -17.29
CA VAL A 118 -3.02 -6.07 -16.70
C VAL A 118 -3.42 -4.82 -17.45
N LEU A 119 -3.91 -3.81 -16.74
CA LEU A 119 -4.28 -2.52 -17.31
C LEU A 119 -3.17 -1.50 -17.09
N LYS A 120 -3.06 -0.57 -18.03
CA LYS A 120 -2.28 0.65 -17.86
C LYS A 120 -3.11 1.84 -18.28
N ILE A 121 -3.31 2.76 -17.34
CA ILE A 121 -4.01 4.02 -17.57
C ILE A 121 -2.95 5.10 -17.69
N THR A 122 -2.88 5.75 -18.84
CA THR A 122 -1.94 6.84 -19.13
C THR A 122 -2.71 8.13 -19.35
N VAL A 123 -2.28 9.21 -18.72
CA VAL A 123 -2.78 10.56 -18.94
C VAL A 123 -1.69 11.43 -19.55
N ASN A 124 -2.08 12.34 -20.43
CA ASN A 124 -1.22 13.38 -20.96
C ASN A 124 -1.80 14.74 -20.60
N LEU A 125 -0.99 15.58 -19.98
CA LEU A 125 -1.32 16.89 -19.49
C LEU A 125 -0.82 17.98 -20.44
N SER A 126 -1.41 19.16 -20.36
CA SER A 126 -0.97 20.34 -21.13
C SER A 126 0.38 20.90 -20.69
N HIS A 127 0.88 20.54 -19.50
CA HIS A 127 2.11 21.05 -18.92
C HIS A 127 2.93 19.92 -18.26
N ASN A 128 4.26 20.11 -18.18
CA ASN A 128 5.15 19.19 -17.47
C ASN A 128 5.09 19.45 -15.96
N THR A 129 4.10 18.89 -15.29
CA THR A 129 3.86 19.08 -13.85
C THR A 129 4.00 17.80 -13.04
N LEU A 130 3.96 16.62 -13.68
CA LEU A 130 4.07 15.33 -13.00
C LEU A 130 5.52 15.02 -12.71
N LEU A 131 5.86 14.73 -11.46
CA LEU A 131 7.21 14.29 -11.10
C LEU A 131 7.32 12.77 -11.29
N VAL A 132 8.05 12.34 -12.32
CA VAL A 132 8.29 10.94 -12.66
C VAL A 132 9.80 10.71 -12.65
N GLU A 133 10.29 9.82 -11.78
CA GLU A 133 11.73 9.49 -11.67
C GLU A 133 12.65 10.72 -11.52
N ASP A 134 12.22 11.69 -10.69
CA ASP A 134 12.91 12.96 -10.43
C ASP A 134 12.92 13.97 -11.60
N GLU A 135 12.19 13.70 -12.68
CA GLU A 135 12.01 14.61 -13.82
C GLU A 135 10.54 15.02 -14.01
N TYR A 136 10.32 16.27 -14.41
CA TYR A 136 8.97 16.75 -14.73
C TYR A 136 8.54 16.30 -16.11
N SER A 137 7.43 15.57 -16.16
CA SER A 137 6.78 15.01 -17.33
C SER A 137 5.36 15.56 -17.45
N ASN A 138 4.84 15.62 -18.67
CA ASN A 138 3.40 15.82 -18.90
C ASN A 138 2.64 14.51 -19.00
N MET A 139 3.34 13.37 -18.99
CA MET A 139 2.75 12.04 -19.10
C MET A 139 2.91 11.30 -17.78
N GLY A 140 1.80 10.77 -17.26
CA GLY A 140 1.76 9.91 -16.08
C GLY A 140 1.01 8.63 -16.38
N SER A 141 1.44 7.51 -15.81
CA SER A 141 0.77 6.24 -15.97
C SER A 141 0.70 5.46 -14.67
N VAL A 142 -0.42 4.76 -14.46
CA VAL A 142 -0.57 3.77 -13.39
C VAL A 142 -0.86 2.41 -14.00
N TYR A 143 -0.42 1.37 -13.30
CA TYR A 143 -0.62 -0.02 -13.68
C TYR A 143 -1.58 -0.67 -12.70
N TYR A 144 -2.45 -1.51 -13.22
CA TYR A 144 -3.29 -2.38 -12.41
C TYR A 144 -3.10 -3.83 -12.84
N ASP A 145 -2.54 -4.64 -11.96
CA ASP A 145 -2.44 -6.08 -12.09
C ASP A 145 -3.30 -6.75 -11.00
N PRO A 146 -4.42 -7.41 -11.37
CA PRO A 146 -5.34 -8.07 -10.42
C PRO A 146 -4.73 -9.27 -9.68
N LEU A 147 -3.56 -9.77 -10.11
CA LEU A 147 -2.84 -10.88 -9.48
C LEU A 147 -1.83 -10.40 -8.42
N ILE A 148 -1.42 -9.13 -8.48
CA ILE A 148 -0.51 -8.53 -7.50
C ILE A 148 -1.29 -8.10 -6.25
N PRO A 149 -0.71 -8.24 -5.04
CA PRO A 149 -1.32 -7.69 -3.83
C PRO A 149 -1.69 -6.22 -3.97
N PHE A 150 -2.74 -5.81 -3.26
CA PHE A 150 -3.13 -4.43 -3.12
C PHE A 150 -1.93 -3.56 -2.72
N SER A 151 -1.80 -2.46 -3.43
CA SER A 151 -1.06 -1.30 -3.01
C SER A 151 -1.84 -0.07 -3.44
N ILE A 152 -1.56 1.07 -2.86
CA ILE A 152 -2.16 2.34 -3.28
C ILE A 152 -1.91 2.67 -4.76
N TYR A 153 -0.91 2.01 -5.38
CA TYR A 153 -0.56 2.15 -6.79
C TYR A 153 -1.06 0.98 -7.66
N ASN A 154 -1.70 -0.04 -7.07
CA ASN A 154 -2.23 -1.21 -7.76
C ASN A 154 -3.73 -1.35 -7.48
N VAL A 155 -4.49 -0.43 -8.06
CA VAL A 155 -5.96 -0.39 -8.06
C VAL A 155 -6.42 -0.01 -9.46
N PRO A 156 -7.66 -0.34 -9.88
CA PRO A 156 -8.18 -0.02 -11.22
C PRO A 156 -8.54 1.47 -11.35
N ALA A 157 -7.74 2.35 -10.76
CA ALA A 157 -8.00 3.78 -10.70
C ALA A 157 -6.72 4.60 -10.81
N LEU A 158 -6.85 5.76 -11.46
CA LEU A 158 -5.81 6.79 -11.57
C LEU A 158 -6.26 8.06 -10.85
N PHE A 159 -5.36 8.62 -10.04
CA PHE A 159 -5.61 9.80 -9.23
C PHE A 159 -4.73 10.97 -9.67
N LEU A 160 -5.34 12.15 -9.80
CA LEU A 160 -4.64 13.42 -10.04
C LEU A 160 -5.15 14.45 -9.06
N PHE A 161 -4.27 15.29 -8.52
CA PHE A 161 -4.63 16.29 -7.51
C PHE A 161 -4.15 17.68 -7.92
N ASP A 162 -4.84 18.69 -7.44
CA ASP A 162 -4.47 20.10 -7.54
C ASP A 162 -3.36 20.44 -6.54
N ALA A 163 -2.23 19.73 -6.69
CA ALA A 163 -1.09 19.77 -5.80
C ALA A 163 0.23 19.82 -6.59
N GLU A 164 1.30 20.21 -5.91
CA GLU A 164 2.67 20.10 -6.43
C GLU A 164 2.98 18.67 -6.88
N ASN A 165 3.72 18.54 -7.97
CA ASN A 165 4.08 17.26 -8.60
C ASN A 165 2.90 16.48 -9.21
N TYR A 166 1.71 17.08 -9.23
CA TYR A 166 0.50 16.58 -9.90
C TYR A 166 0.04 17.59 -10.96
N LEU A 167 -1.04 18.34 -10.70
CA LEU A 167 -1.62 19.28 -11.66
C LEU A 167 -1.12 20.72 -11.47
N LEU A 168 -0.60 21.10 -10.30
CA LEU A 168 -0.18 22.48 -10.05
C LEU A 168 0.98 22.89 -10.98
N ILE A 169 0.78 23.97 -11.74
CA ILE A 169 1.81 24.57 -12.59
C ILE A 169 2.73 25.41 -11.71
N PRO A 170 4.05 25.12 -11.68
CA PRO A 170 4.99 25.92 -10.89
C PRO A 170 4.97 27.38 -11.31
N ASN A 171 4.79 28.27 -10.34
CA ASN A 171 4.81 29.71 -10.54
C ASN A 171 5.70 30.37 -9.48
N ASP A 172 6.61 31.24 -9.92
CA ASP A 172 7.56 31.95 -9.04
C ASP A 172 6.95 33.16 -8.33
N ASP A 173 5.71 33.57 -8.67
CA ASP A 173 4.99 34.64 -7.99
C ASP A 173 4.04 34.09 -6.91
N ASP A 174 4.46 34.18 -5.65
CA ASP A 174 3.70 33.77 -4.47
C ASP A 174 2.33 34.46 -4.32
N ASN A 175 2.04 35.53 -5.09
CA ASN A 175 0.76 36.24 -5.03
C ASN A 175 -0.19 35.92 -6.19
N ALA A 176 0.24 35.11 -7.16
CA ALA A 176 -0.61 34.70 -8.26
C ALA A 176 -1.63 33.64 -7.79
N SER A 177 -2.81 33.64 -8.39
CA SER A 177 -3.74 32.52 -8.23
C SER A 177 -3.09 31.26 -8.79
N PRO A 178 -3.25 30.09 -8.12
CA PRO A 178 -2.70 28.84 -8.63
C PRO A 178 -3.35 28.50 -9.97
N GLU A 179 -2.53 28.02 -10.91
CA GLU A 179 -2.98 27.51 -12.20
C GLU A 179 -2.67 26.02 -12.28
N TYR A 180 -3.58 25.25 -12.90
CA TYR A 180 -3.50 23.81 -12.95
C TYR A 180 -3.45 23.30 -14.39
N ALA A 181 -2.64 22.27 -14.62
CA ALA A 181 -2.54 21.57 -15.87
C ALA A 181 -3.85 20.83 -16.18
N THR A 182 -4.25 20.88 -17.43
CA THR A 182 -5.46 20.20 -17.93
C THR A 182 -5.11 18.91 -18.64
N ILE A 183 -6.02 17.93 -18.59
CA ILE A 183 -5.85 16.63 -19.26
C ILE A 183 -6.20 16.78 -20.74
N GLU A 184 -5.22 16.50 -21.60
CA GLU A 184 -5.40 16.54 -23.06
C GLU A 184 -5.91 15.20 -23.61
N ASN A 185 -5.38 14.10 -23.08
CA ASN A 185 -5.83 12.76 -23.42
C ASN A 185 -5.69 11.78 -22.25
N ILE A 186 -6.52 10.74 -22.31
CA ILE A 186 -6.44 9.54 -21.48
C ILE A 186 -6.37 8.32 -22.41
N THR A 187 -5.43 7.43 -22.14
CA THR A 187 -5.17 6.23 -22.91
C THR A 187 -5.28 5.03 -21.98
N LEU A 188 -6.02 4.01 -22.42
CA LEU A 188 -6.13 2.73 -21.74
C LEU A 188 -5.45 1.67 -22.60
N GLU A 189 -4.47 1.00 -22.02
CA GLU A 189 -3.73 -0.10 -22.62
C GLU A 189 -3.98 -1.37 -21.79
N TYR A 190 -3.84 -2.54 -22.42
CA TYR A 190 -3.96 -3.83 -21.73
C TYR A 190 -2.84 -4.77 -22.14
N SER A 191 -2.55 -5.73 -21.25
CA SER A 191 -1.68 -6.86 -21.49
C SER A 191 -2.38 -8.14 -21.01
N ASN A 192 -2.12 -9.25 -21.69
CA ASN A 192 -2.53 -10.59 -21.27
C ASN A 192 -1.60 -11.19 -20.20
N GLY A 193 -0.69 -10.39 -19.63
CA GLY A 193 0.27 -10.81 -18.61
C GLY A 193 1.58 -11.37 -19.18
N ALA A 194 1.74 -11.41 -20.51
CA ALA A 194 3.03 -11.71 -21.12
C ALA A 194 4.08 -10.64 -20.75
N ALA A 195 5.31 -11.07 -20.49
CA ALA A 195 6.43 -10.19 -20.16
C ALA A 195 7.62 -10.40 -21.09
N ASN A 196 8.43 -9.35 -21.27
CA ASN A 196 9.68 -9.40 -22.02
C ASN A 196 10.82 -10.07 -21.20
N ASP A 197 12.01 -10.15 -21.79
CA ASP A 197 13.20 -10.74 -21.14
C ASP A 197 13.64 -9.97 -19.88
N ASP A 198 13.19 -8.72 -19.71
CA ASP A 198 13.45 -7.85 -18.57
C ASP A 198 12.33 -7.89 -17.50
N ASN A 199 11.37 -8.81 -17.64
CA ASN A 199 10.16 -8.95 -16.80
C ASN A 199 9.19 -7.75 -16.84
N GLU A 200 9.21 -6.96 -17.91
CA GLU A 200 8.23 -5.88 -18.13
C GLU A 200 7.04 -6.40 -18.93
N TYR A 201 5.82 -5.98 -18.57
CA TYR A 201 4.61 -6.37 -19.28
C TYR A 201 4.65 -5.91 -20.74
N LEU A 202 4.27 -6.82 -21.63
CA LEU A 202 4.06 -6.53 -23.04
C LEU A 202 2.62 -6.08 -23.24
N PHE A 203 2.42 -4.77 -23.39
CA PHE A 203 1.13 -4.18 -23.73
C PHE A 203 0.84 -4.35 -25.22
N ASN A 204 -0.45 -4.45 -25.56
CA ASN A 204 -0.89 -4.48 -26.95
C ASN A 204 -0.44 -3.20 -27.67
N GLU A 205 0.08 -3.30 -28.90
CA GLU A 205 0.54 -2.16 -29.70
C GLU A 205 -0.59 -1.17 -30.01
N ILE A 206 -1.84 -1.65 -30.03
CA ILE A 206 -3.04 -0.84 -30.24
C ILE A 206 -3.72 -0.65 -28.87
N PRO A 207 -3.81 0.59 -28.36
CA PRO A 207 -4.52 0.89 -27.13
C PRO A 207 -5.98 0.42 -27.18
N LEU A 208 -6.48 -0.04 -26.03
CA LEU A 208 -7.89 -0.39 -25.83
C LEU A 208 -8.79 0.80 -26.11
N PHE A 209 -8.42 1.95 -25.57
CA PHE A 209 -9.21 3.17 -25.66
C PHE A 209 -8.35 4.42 -25.61
N VAL A 210 -8.79 5.44 -26.36
CA VAL A 210 -8.24 6.79 -26.28
C VAL A 210 -9.37 7.81 -26.21
N GLY A 211 -9.47 8.50 -25.08
CA GLY A 211 -10.26 9.72 -24.93
C GLY A 211 -9.36 10.92 -25.15
N SER A 212 -9.69 11.79 -26.10
CA SER A 212 -8.83 12.93 -26.42
C SER A 212 -9.63 14.18 -26.75
N LYS A 213 -9.19 15.31 -26.18
CA LYS A 213 -9.70 16.64 -26.49
C LYS A 213 -9.17 17.17 -27.84
N VAL A 214 -8.04 16.64 -28.28
CA VAL A 214 -7.37 16.97 -29.55
C VAL A 214 -7.51 15.84 -30.56
N GLU A 215 -7.29 16.13 -31.84
CA GLU A 215 -7.36 15.12 -32.91
C GLU A 215 -6.32 14.00 -32.67
N TYR A 216 -6.80 12.80 -32.34
CA TYR A 216 -5.94 11.62 -32.13
C TYR A 216 -5.90 10.72 -33.36
N ARG A 217 -4.75 10.71 -34.05
CA ARG A 217 -4.59 10.05 -35.36
C ARG A 217 -4.12 8.60 -35.28
N ASP A 218 -3.46 8.22 -34.20
CA ASP A 218 -2.91 6.86 -34.05
C ASP A 218 -4.02 5.82 -33.87
N ALA A 219 -3.70 4.55 -34.10
CA ALA A 219 -4.68 3.47 -33.97
C ALA A 219 -5.11 3.30 -32.50
N ALA A 220 -6.39 3.00 -32.27
CA ALA A 220 -6.94 2.54 -30.99
C ALA A 220 -8.20 1.73 -31.31
N TYR A 221 -8.52 0.73 -30.49
CA TYR A 221 -9.74 -0.08 -30.69
C TYR A 221 -11.00 0.77 -30.50
N LEU A 222 -11.02 1.60 -29.47
CA LEU A 222 -12.08 2.55 -29.17
C LEU A 222 -11.52 3.97 -29.05
N LYS A 223 -12.30 4.96 -29.50
CA LYS A 223 -11.93 6.38 -29.44
C LYS A 223 -13.11 7.22 -29.01
N ASP A 224 -12.86 8.19 -28.16
CA ASP A 224 -13.79 9.24 -27.84
C ASP A 224 -13.19 10.63 -28.10
N SER A 225 -13.64 11.27 -29.17
CA SER A 225 -13.26 12.63 -29.54
C SER A 225 -14.04 13.71 -28.78
N THR A 226 -14.97 13.31 -27.90
CA THR A 226 -15.77 14.22 -27.08
C THR A 226 -15.27 14.32 -25.64
N PHE A 227 -14.18 13.63 -25.31
CA PHE A 227 -13.51 13.69 -24.02
C PHE A 227 -13.18 15.14 -23.63
N ASN A 228 -13.74 15.57 -22.50
CA ASN A 228 -13.46 16.86 -21.91
C ASN A 228 -13.78 16.81 -20.42
N ILE A 229 -12.85 17.29 -19.59
CA ILE A 229 -13.05 17.51 -18.16
C ILE A 229 -13.14 19.02 -17.93
N ASP A 230 -14.20 19.45 -17.26
CA ASP A 230 -14.41 20.85 -16.89
C ASP A 230 -13.83 21.10 -15.49
N PRO A 231 -12.80 21.96 -15.33
CA PRO A 231 -12.20 22.25 -14.03
C PRO A 231 -13.18 22.77 -12.98
N ASP A 232 -14.13 23.58 -13.39
CA ASP A 232 -15.14 24.18 -12.51
C ASP A 232 -16.05 23.13 -11.84
N LEU A 233 -16.07 21.89 -12.35
CA LEU A 233 -16.86 20.80 -11.77
C LEU A 233 -16.14 20.02 -10.66
N TYR A 234 -14.81 20.12 -10.56
CA TYR A 234 -14.04 19.37 -9.57
C TYR A 234 -13.26 20.25 -8.58
N GLN A 235 -12.97 21.50 -8.94
CA GLN A 235 -12.31 22.48 -8.07
C GLN A 235 -13.32 23.16 -7.16
N ILE A 236 -13.78 22.44 -6.12
CA ILE A 236 -14.91 22.84 -5.27
C ILE A 236 -14.52 23.09 -3.81
N ASN A 237 -13.29 22.79 -3.40
CA ASN A 237 -12.83 22.93 -2.02
C ASN A 237 -12.82 24.39 -1.56
N ASP A 238 -12.51 25.33 -2.46
CA ASP A 238 -12.56 26.77 -2.16
C ASP A 238 -13.97 27.25 -1.75
N ASP A 239 -15.03 26.53 -2.15
CA ASP A 239 -16.41 26.84 -1.78
C ASP A 239 -16.78 26.38 -0.36
N PHE A 240 -15.96 25.55 0.29
CA PHE A 240 -16.28 25.01 1.61
C PHE A 240 -16.02 25.99 2.75
N GLY A 241 -15.25 27.05 2.49
CA GLY A 241 -14.88 28.06 3.48
C GLY A 241 -13.88 27.55 4.52
N SER A 242 -13.60 28.40 5.53
CA SER A 242 -12.52 28.16 6.49
C SER A 242 -12.76 27.00 7.47
N ASP A 243 -14.02 26.57 7.62
CA ASP A 243 -14.41 25.50 8.55
C ASP A 243 -14.35 24.12 7.89
N GLY A 244 -14.01 24.06 6.59
CA GLY A 244 -13.90 22.84 5.81
C GLY A 244 -15.24 22.24 5.39
N LEU A 245 -15.22 20.95 5.05
CA LEU A 245 -16.39 20.24 4.54
C LEU A 245 -17.53 20.16 5.57
N SER A 246 -18.64 20.84 5.29
CA SER A 246 -19.85 20.83 6.11
C SER A 246 -20.93 19.87 5.58
N THR A 247 -21.92 19.52 6.41
CA THR A 247 -23.07 18.71 5.98
C THR A 247 -23.89 19.39 4.88
N ASP A 248 -23.97 20.72 4.88
CA ASP A 248 -24.65 21.48 3.83
C ASP A 248 -23.87 21.39 2.51
N ASN A 249 -22.53 21.38 2.56
CA ASN A 249 -21.68 21.19 1.38
C ASN A 249 -21.88 19.80 0.78
N ILE A 250 -21.90 18.76 1.63
CA ILE A 250 -22.14 17.37 1.22
C ILE A 250 -23.45 17.26 0.43
N ALA A 251 -24.54 17.84 0.93
CA ALA A 251 -25.83 17.83 0.26
C ALA A 251 -25.86 18.72 -1.00
N THR A 252 -25.19 19.88 -0.97
CA THR A 252 -25.20 20.85 -2.08
C THR A 252 -24.44 20.33 -3.31
N PHE A 253 -23.30 19.69 -3.08
CA PHE A 253 -22.43 19.20 -4.14
C PHE A 253 -22.65 17.73 -4.49
N ASN A 254 -23.58 17.02 -3.83
CA ASN A 254 -23.80 15.57 -3.93
C ASN A 254 -22.51 14.77 -3.67
N LEU A 255 -21.91 15.03 -2.51
CA LEU A 255 -20.67 14.37 -2.10
C LEU A 255 -20.99 13.09 -1.32
N VAL A 256 -20.23 12.05 -1.60
CA VAL A 256 -20.26 10.79 -0.86
C VAL A 256 -18.99 10.74 -0.01
N THR A 257 -19.18 10.79 1.30
CA THR A 257 -18.11 10.73 2.31
C THR A 257 -18.07 9.38 3.02
N GLU A 258 -18.79 8.39 2.50
CA GLU A 258 -18.87 7.07 3.12
C GLU A 258 -17.53 6.35 3.00
N GLN A 259 -17.12 5.76 4.12
CA GLN A 259 -15.93 4.93 4.28
C GLN A 259 -16.29 3.78 5.21
N ASP A 260 -15.81 2.59 4.89
CA ASP A 260 -16.04 1.40 5.69
C ASP A 260 -15.21 1.40 6.98
N ASP A 261 -15.77 0.78 8.03
CA ASP A 261 -15.02 0.54 9.24
C ASP A 261 -13.98 -0.56 9.01
N LEU A 262 -12.71 -0.16 9.01
CA LEU A 262 -11.59 -1.08 8.89
C LEU A 262 -11.32 -1.91 10.18
N THR A 263 -12.02 -1.67 11.28
CA THR A 263 -11.80 -2.36 12.58
C THR A 263 -11.89 -3.90 12.52
N PRO A 264 -12.81 -4.53 11.77
CA PRO A 264 -12.89 -5.98 11.62
C PRO A 264 -11.59 -6.61 11.10
N TYR A 265 -10.82 -5.86 10.31
CA TYR A 265 -9.57 -6.29 9.68
C TYR A 265 -8.33 -6.11 10.57
N ASN A 266 -8.50 -5.59 11.79
CA ASN A 266 -7.38 -5.43 12.76
C ASN A 266 -6.74 -6.78 13.16
N GLY A 267 -7.37 -7.92 12.86
CA GLY A 267 -6.80 -9.25 13.02
C GLY A 267 -5.45 -9.42 12.31
N ALA A 268 -5.28 -8.83 11.11
CA ALA A 268 -4.02 -8.78 10.38
C ALA A 268 -2.89 -8.16 11.23
N ILE A 269 -3.17 -6.99 11.80
CA ILE A 269 -2.23 -6.24 12.63
C ILE A 269 -1.84 -7.06 13.85
N TRP A 270 -2.82 -7.60 14.58
CA TRP A 270 -2.57 -8.40 15.78
C TRP A 270 -1.69 -9.61 15.49
N ARG A 271 -1.95 -10.36 14.43
CA ARG A 271 -1.14 -11.53 14.05
C ARG A 271 0.31 -11.16 13.80
N ILE A 272 0.56 -10.12 13.00
CA ILE A 272 1.92 -9.67 12.65
C ILE A 272 2.65 -9.12 13.88
N MET A 273 1.99 -8.28 14.68
CA MET A 273 2.58 -7.67 15.87
C MET A 273 2.91 -8.70 16.96
N VAL A 274 2.06 -9.71 17.17
CA VAL A 274 2.33 -10.80 18.13
C VAL A 274 3.56 -11.60 17.70
N ILE A 275 3.65 -11.96 16.41
CA ILE A 275 4.82 -12.68 15.87
C ILE A 275 6.09 -11.83 16.07
N TYR A 276 6.03 -10.53 15.77
CA TYR A 276 7.16 -9.62 15.94
C TYR A 276 7.61 -9.51 17.40
N ILE A 277 6.68 -9.34 18.35
CA ILE A 277 6.99 -9.27 19.78
C ILE A 277 7.65 -10.57 20.25
N LEU A 278 7.13 -11.74 19.85
CA LEU A 278 7.73 -13.03 20.17
C LEU A 278 9.17 -13.13 19.64
N LEU A 279 9.41 -12.65 18.42
CA LEU A 279 10.73 -12.62 17.80
C LEU A 279 11.70 -11.72 18.59
N ILE A 280 11.27 -10.52 18.99
CA ILE A 280 12.08 -9.63 19.86
C ILE A 280 12.41 -10.31 21.18
N ILE A 281 11.45 -10.98 21.82
CA ILE A 281 11.69 -11.69 23.09
C ILE A 281 12.76 -12.76 22.90
N VAL A 282 12.67 -13.56 21.84
CA VAL A 282 13.64 -14.61 21.51
C VAL A 282 15.03 -14.01 21.28
N ILE A 283 15.15 -12.98 20.44
CA ILE A 283 16.44 -12.32 20.16
C ILE A 283 17.02 -11.71 21.44
N THR A 284 16.21 -11.00 22.22
CA THR A 284 16.63 -10.37 23.48
C THR A 284 17.15 -11.41 24.47
N TYR A 285 16.46 -12.55 24.57
CA TYR A 285 16.89 -13.67 25.39
C TYR A 285 18.27 -14.18 24.97
N PHE A 286 18.50 -14.44 23.68
CA PHE A 286 19.78 -14.94 23.19
C PHE A 286 20.93 -13.94 23.36
N LEU A 287 20.67 -12.65 23.14
CA LEU A 287 21.69 -11.61 23.23
C LEU A 287 22.12 -11.30 24.67
N PHE A 288 21.18 -11.26 25.62
CA PHE A 288 21.48 -10.75 26.96
C PHE A 288 21.43 -11.81 28.06
N PHE A 289 20.56 -12.81 27.94
CA PHE A 289 20.23 -13.71 29.05
C PHE A 289 20.79 -15.12 28.85
N HIS A 290 20.93 -15.59 27.61
CA HIS A 290 21.35 -16.97 27.32
C HIS A 290 22.71 -17.33 27.96
N LYS A 291 23.73 -16.49 27.77
CA LYS A 291 25.06 -16.72 28.36
C LYS A 291 25.05 -16.70 29.89
N MET A 292 24.25 -15.81 30.49
CA MET A 292 24.12 -15.69 31.94
C MET A 292 23.39 -16.90 32.54
N LEU A 293 22.30 -17.33 31.91
CA LEU A 293 21.51 -18.48 32.32
C LEU A 293 22.32 -19.78 32.21
N MET A 294 22.97 -20.01 31.07
CA MET A 294 23.84 -21.18 30.87
C MET A 294 25.01 -21.20 31.85
N GLY A 295 25.62 -20.04 32.13
CA GLY A 295 26.66 -19.92 33.15
C GLY A 295 26.15 -20.29 34.55
N HIS A 296 24.94 -19.85 34.93
CA HIS A 296 24.35 -20.18 36.21
C HIS A 296 23.96 -21.66 36.33
N LEU A 297 23.44 -22.26 35.25
CA LEU A 297 23.13 -23.69 35.18
C LEU A 297 24.39 -24.55 35.30
N GLN A 298 25.48 -24.18 34.60
CA GLN A 298 26.76 -24.87 34.72
C GLN A 298 27.37 -24.72 36.12
N TYR A 299 27.26 -23.55 36.74
CA TYR A 299 27.72 -23.31 38.10
C TYR A 299 26.94 -24.15 39.13
N LYS A 300 25.60 -24.21 39.01
CA LYS A 300 24.76 -25.08 39.85
C LYS A 300 25.09 -26.56 39.67
N LYS A 301 25.30 -27.03 38.43
CA LYS A 301 25.76 -28.41 38.18
C LYS A 301 27.09 -28.70 38.85
N ARG A 302 28.08 -27.80 38.73
CA ARG A 302 29.39 -27.96 39.40
C ARG A 302 29.29 -27.97 40.93
N LEU A 303 28.36 -27.23 41.52
CA LEU A 303 28.12 -27.26 42.96
C LEU A 303 27.47 -28.57 43.40
N ALA A 304 26.48 -29.06 42.65
CA ALA A 304 25.84 -30.35 42.90
C ALA A 304 26.86 -31.51 42.78
N ASP A 305 27.72 -31.49 41.76
CA ASP A 305 28.78 -32.51 41.58
C ASP A 305 29.79 -32.47 42.74
N LYS A 306 30.15 -31.28 43.23
CA LYS A 306 31.02 -31.12 44.41
C LYS A 306 30.38 -31.64 45.70
N GLU A 307 29.08 -31.41 45.93
CA GLU A 307 28.38 -31.98 47.09
C GLU A 307 28.32 -33.51 47.05
N ILE A 308 28.17 -34.11 45.86
CA ILE A 308 28.22 -35.57 45.67
C ILE A 308 29.63 -36.12 45.96
N THR A 309 30.67 -35.38 45.58
CA THR A 309 32.07 -35.80 45.82
C THR A 309 32.46 -35.68 47.31
N VAL A 310 31.93 -34.68 48.03
CA VAL A 310 32.18 -34.49 49.48
C VAL A 310 31.45 -35.52 50.34
N LYS A 311 30.34 -36.11 49.88
CA LYS A 311 29.63 -37.20 50.59
C LYS A 311 30.26 -38.59 50.41
N ASN A 312 31.14 -38.76 49.42
CA ASN A 312 31.94 -39.98 49.22
C ASN A 312 33.45 -39.68 49.36
N PRO A 313 33.95 -39.33 50.56
CA PRO A 313 35.37 -39.46 50.80
C PRO A 313 35.68 -40.96 50.89
N GLU A 314 36.32 -41.54 49.87
CA GLU A 314 37.03 -42.80 50.03
C GLU A 314 38.04 -42.62 51.17
N VAL A 315 37.78 -43.29 52.29
CA VAL A 315 38.66 -43.31 53.46
C VAL A 315 39.86 -44.19 53.10
N ILE A 316 41.00 -43.56 52.81
CA ILE A 316 42.22 -44.24 52.32
C ILE A 316 43.05 -44.92 53.44
N PHE A 317 42.72 -44.71 54.71
CA PHE A 317 43.44 -45.35 55.81
C PHE A 317 42.54 -46.32 56.59
N LYS A 318 42.68 -47.62 56.29
CA LYS A 318 42.38 -48.68 57.25
C LYS A 318 43.69 -49.08 57.91
N ASP A 319 43.86 -48.72 59.18
CA ASP A 319 44.87 -49.36 60.00
C ASP A 319 44.50 -50.84 60.13
N ILE A 320 45.44 -51.70 59.74
CA ILE A 320 45.32 -53.14 59.87
C ILE A 320 45.80 -53.49 61.28
N ASP A 321 44.88 -53.91 62.14
CA ASP A 321 45.20 -54.64 63.38
C ASP A 321 45.79 -56.00 62.99
N THR A 322 47.10 -56.17 63.16
CA THR A 322 47.73 -57.50 63.22
C THR A 322 48.16 -57.78 64.64
N ASP A 323 47.21 -58.23 65.43
CA ASP A 323 47.45 -58.97 66.67
C ASP A 323 47.64 -60.44 66.29
N THR A 324 48.90 -60.89 66.17
CA THR A 324 49.19 -62.34 66.10
C THR A 324 50.39 -62.67 66.98
N LYS A 325 50.04 -63.28 68.11
CA LYS A 325 50.93 -64.01 69.01
C LYS A 325 51.68 -65.10 68.25
N ASP A 326 52.95 -65.29 68.57
CA ASP A 326 53.53 -66.63 68.65
C ASP A 326 54.60 -66.68 69.74
N GLY A 327 54.54 -67.73 70.54
CA GLY A 327 55.21 -67.84 71.83
C GLY A 327 56.63 -68.39 71.81
N LYS A 328 57.30 -68.16 72.94
CA LYS A 328 58.03 -69.18 73.69
C LYS A 328 58.05 -68.82 75.16
#